data_AF-A0A9D8MA88-F1
#
_entry.id   AF-A0A9D8MA88-F1
#
_cell.length_a   1.000
_cell.length_b   1.000
_cell.length_c   1.000
_cell.angle_alpha   90.00
_cell.angle_beta   90.00
_cell.angle_gamma   90.00
#
_symmetry.space_group_name_H-M   'P 1'
#
loop_
_entity.id
_entity.type
_entity.pdbx_description
1 polymer ?
#
loop_
_entity_poly.entity_id
_entity_poly.type
_entity_poly.pdbx_seq_one_letter_code
_entity_poly.pdbx_strand_id
1 'polypeptide(L)'
;MGSYWEDNVIVGLIGGFFVLLVLALICYIITAIIYYYTAKTNGPNDLAFLAWIPIINYYLFFAFGSKKTEPDEIKKDALIWAVIYAVLLVISFIPLIGWLANLALLAIFVYYLYRLFYRWTGESGKAVLFVILSLITLGIFFYIYGLIKKSEKFVAE
;
A
#
# COMPACT_ATOMS: atom_id res chain seq x y z
N MET A 1 19.81 -35.83 22.17
CA MET A 1 19.03 -34.69 22.70
C MET A 1 19.04 -33.49 21.75
N GLY A 2 20.11 -33.22 20.98
CA GLY A 2 20.15 -32.13 19.99
C GLY A 2 19.13 -32.22 18.83
N SER A 3 18.96 -33.39 18.21
CA SER A 3 18.09 -33.49 17.01
C SER A 3 16.61 -33.19 17.28
N TYR A 4 16.06 -33.63 18.42
CA TYR A 4 14.67 -33.33 18.80
C TYR A 4 14.38 -31.83 18.94
N TRP A 5 15.36 -31.04 19.39
CA TRP A 5 15.21 -29.58 19.48
C TRP A 5 15.28 -28.93 18.09
N GLU A 6 16.18 -29.40 17.23
CA GLU A 6 16.29 -28.93 15.84
C GLU A 6 15.02 -29.24 15.04
N ASP A 7 14.48 -30.46 15.19
CA ASP A 7 13.24 -30.89 14.54
C ASP A 7 12.04 -30.02 14.96
N ASN A 8 11.90 -29.74 16.27
CA ASN A 8 10.84 -28.88 16.79
C ASN A 8 10.96 -27.42 16.31
N VAL A 9 12.19 -26.90 16.21
CA VAL A 9 12.45 -25.55 15.67
C VAL A 9 12.08 -25.49 14.20
N ILE A 10 12.47 -26.48 13.39
CA ILE A 10 12.13 -26.54 11.97
C ILE A 10 10.62 -26.61 11.77
N VAL A 11 9.92 -27.48 12.50
CA VAL A 11 8.45 -27.58 12.46
C VAL A 11 7.81 -26.25 12.86
N GLY A 12 8.32 -25.58 13.90
CA GLY A 12 7.86 -24.26 14.32
C GLY A 12 8.06 -23.17 13.26
N LEU A 13 9.22 -23.15 12.59
CA LEU A 13 9.52 -22.20 11.51
C LEU A 13 8.62 -22.41 10.29
N ILE A 14 8.42 -23.67 9.88
CA ILE A 14 7.52 -24.03 8.77
C ILE A 14 6.09 -23.62 9.12
N GLY A 15 5.61 -23.95 10.32
CA GLY A 15 4.28 -23.55 10.78
C GLY A 15 4.10 -22.04 10.80
N GLY A 16 5.08 -21.31 11.37
CA GLY A 16 5.09 -19.84 11.39
C GLY A 16 5.08 -19.22 9.99
N PHE A 17 5.84 -19.79 9.05
CA PHE A 17 5.84 -19.33 7.66
C PHE A 17 4.45 -19.42 7.01
N PHE A 18 3.73 -20.53 7.19
CA PHE A 18 2.36 -20.67 6.67
C PHE A 18 1.38 -19.70 7.32
N VAL A 19 1.50 -19.44 8.63
CA VAL A 19 0.68 -18.42 9.30
C VAL A 19 0.93 -17.03 8.70
N LEU A 20 2.19 -16.65 8.47
CA LEU A 20 2.54 -15.38 7.85
C LEU A 20 2.03 -15.29 6.40
N LEU A 21 2.09 -16.37 5.63
CA LEU A 21 1.53 -16.41 4.28
C LEU A 21 0.02 -16.17 4.28
N VAL A 22 -0.73 -16.80 5.19
CA VAL A 22 -2.18 -16.59 5.31
C VAL A 22 -2.48 -15.15 5.72
N LEU A 23 -1.75 -14.59 6.68
CA LEU A 23 -1.90 -13.19 7.09
C LEU A 23 -1.59 -12.21 5.96
N ALA A 24 -0.51 -12.45 5.20
CA ALA A 24 -0.15 -11.65 4.03
C ALA A 24 -1.25 -11.70 2.96
N LEU A 25 -1.82 -12.88 2.71
CA LEU A 25 -2.94 -13.05 1.78
C LEU A 25 -4.20 -12.28 2.24
N ILE A 26 -4.53 -12.33 3.54
CA ILE A 26 -5.65 -11.57 4.10
C ILE A 26 -5.42 -10.07 3.93
N CYS A 27 -4.23 -9.57 4.30
CA CYS A 27 -3.86 -8.16 4.14
C CYS A 27 -3.95 -7.72 2.68
N TYR A 28 -3.51 -8.58 1.76
CA TYR A 28 -3.60 -8.34 0.32
C TYR A 28 -5.06 -8.22 -0.14
N ILE A 29 -5.92 -9.18 0.24
CA ILE A 29 -7.34 -9.18 -0.13
C ILE A 29 -8.05 -7.93 0.41
N ILE A 30 -7.78 -7.55 1.66
CA ILE A 30 -8.35 -6.33 2.26
C ILE A 30 -7.87 -5.09 1.49
N THR A 31 -6.58 -5.00 1.17
CA THR A 31 -6.03 -3.89 0.37
C THR A 31 -6.68 -3.82 -1.01
N ALA A 32 -6.85 -4.97 -1.69
CA ALA A 32 -7.51 -5.06 -2.99
C ALA A 32 -8.97 -4.59 -2.90
N ILE A 33 -9.71 -4.98 -1.86
CA ILE A 33 -11.08 -4.49 -1.61
C ILE A 33 -11.08 -2.97 -1.44
N ILE A 34 -10.21 -2.43 -0.58
CA ILE A 34 -10.13 -0.98 -0.34
C ILE A 34 -9.88 -0.25 -1.66
N TYR A 35 -8.86 -0.66 -2.41
CA TYR A 35 -8.49 0.00 -3.67
C TYR A 35 -9.56 -0.16 -4.75
N TYR A 36 -10.16 -1.35 -4.88
CA TYR A 36 -11.20 -1.61 -5.87
C TYR A 36 -12.40 -0.67 -5.68
N TYR A 37 -12.94 -0.60 -4.46
CA TYR A 37 -14.09 0.27 -4.19
C TYR A 37 -13.71 1.75 -4.20
N THR A 38 -12.51 2.11 -3.73
CA THR A 38 -12.04 3.49 -3.80
C THR A 38 -11.93 3.96 -5.24
N ALA A 39 -11.39 3.11 -6.14
CA ALA A 39 -11.34 3.40 -7.57
C ALA A 39 -12.73 3.49 -8.19
N LYS A 40 -13.69 2.65 -7.77
CA LYS A 40 -15.09 2.70 -8.24
C LYS A 40 -15.86 3.94 -7.78
N THR A 41 -15.50 4.51 -6.63
CA THR A 41 -16.18 5.71 -6.11
C THR A 41 -15.51 6.99 -6.60
N ASN A 42 -14.18 7.02 -6.66
CA ASN A 42 -13.39 8.24 -6.86
C ASN A 42 -12.66 8.29 -8.21
N GLY A 43 -12.73 7.23 -8.99
CA GLY A 43 -11.91 7.05 -10.18
C GLY A 43 -10.47 6.61 -9.86
N PRO A 44 -9.76 6.01 -10.82
CA PRO A 44 -10.22 5.63 -12.16
C PRO A 44 -11.06 4.35 -12.18
N ASN A 45 -12.34 4.46 -12.58
CA ASN A 45 -13.34 3.38 -12.53
C ASN A 45 -13.03 2.21 -13.48
N ASP A 46 -12.46 2.55 -14.64
CA ASP A 46 -12.05 1.64 -15.71
C ASP A 46 -10.85 0.78 -15.31
N LEU A 47 -10.02 1.28 -14.39
CA LEU A 47 -8.82 0.62 -13.91
C LEU A 47 -8.99 0.00 -12.52
N ALA A 48 -10.20 0.02 -11.95
CA ALA A 48 -10.47 -0.54 -10.62
C ALA A 48 -10.05 -2.02 -10.49
N PHE A 49 -10.12 -2.79 -11.58
CA PHE A 49 -9.70 -4.20 -11.58
C PHE A 49 -8.21 -4.39 -11.26
N LEU A 50 -7.37 -3.38 -11.49
CA LEU A 50 -5.93 -3.41 -11.16
C LEU A 50 -5.68 -3.61 -9.66
N ALA A 51 -6.67 -3.31 -8.79
CA ALA A 51 -6.58 -3.55 -7.37
C ALA A 51 -6.32 -5.02 -7.01
N TRP A 52 -6.78 -5.95 -7.87
CA TRP A 52 -6.67 -7.40 -7.69
C TRP A 52 -5.42 -8.00 -8.33
N ILE A 53 -4.57 -7.19 -8.97
CA ILE A 53 -3.32 -7.66 -9.54
C ILE A 53 -2.19 -7.25 -8.58
N PRO A 54 -1.47 -8.21 -7.98
CA PRO A 54 -0.35 -7.91 -7.10
C PRO A 54 0.67 -7.04 -7.80
N ILE A 55 1.33 -6.12 -7.07
CA ILE A 55 2.35 -5.19 -7.57
C ILE A 55 1.76 -4.11 -8.50
N ILE A 56 0.82 -4.43 -9.38
CA ILE A 56 0.18 -3.44 -10.25
C ILE A 56 -0.80 -2.56 -9.45
N ASN A 57 -1.35 -3.06 -8.34
CA ASN A 57 -2.22 -2.31 -7.45
C ASN A 57 -1.58 -1.01 -6.89
N TYR A 58 -0.24 -0.88 -6.87
CA TYR A 58 0.44 0.38 -6.52
C TYR A 58 0.11 1.52 -7.50
N TYR A 59 -0.26 1.23 -8.76
CA TYR A 59 -0.75 2.25 -9.67
C TYR A 59 -1.98 2.97 -9.11
N LEU A 60 -2.94 2.22 -8.56
CA LEU A 60 -4.14 2.81 -7.97
C LEU A 60 -3.80 3.62 -6.72
N PHE A 61 -2.85 3.16 -5.91
CA PHE A 61 -2.35 3.93 -4.78
C PHE A 61 -1.81 5.31 -5.19
N PHE A 62 -1.02 5.37 -6.27
CA PHE A 62 -0.54 6.64 -6.81
C PHE A 62 -1.65 7.49 -7.42
N ALA A 63 -2.61 6.87 -8.12
CA ALA A 63 -3.78 7.57 -8.66
C ALA A 63 -4.62 8.21 -7.54
N PHE A 64 -4.83 7.50 -6.43
CA PHE A 64 -5.55 8.04 -5.29
C PHE A 64 -4.79 9.17 -4.61
N GLY A 65 -3.46 9.15 -4.59
CA GLY A 65 -2.67 10.26 -4.03
C GLY A 65 -2.32 11.37 -5.01
N SER A 66 -2.80 11.36 -6.25
CA SER A 66 -2.48 12.40 -7.24
C SER A 66 -3.02 13.78 -6.81
N LYS A 67 -2.30 14.86 -7.15
CA LYS A 67 -2.79 16.27 -6.99
C LYS A 67 -3.61 16.74 -8.19
N LYS A 68 -3.67 15.93 -9.24
CA LYS A 68 -4.34 16.29 -10.47
C LYS A 68 -5.84 16.08 -10.31
N THR A 69 -6.63 16.91 -10.98
CA THR A 69 -8.09 16.87 -10.95
C THR A 69 -8.65 16.18 -12.19
N GLU A 70 -8.00 16.38 -13.34
CA GLU A 70 -8.43 15.80 -14.60
C GLU A 70 -8.10 14.29 -14.67
N PRO A 71 -9.05 13.42 -15.07
CA PRO A 71 -8.86 11.98 -15.09
C PRO A 71 -7.63 11.50 -15.87
N ASP A 72 -7.37 12.10 -17.04
CA ASP A 72 -6.22 11.72 -17.88
C ASP A 72 -4.89 12.18 -17.27
N GLU A 73 -4.87 13.33 -16.59
CA GLU A 73 -3.70 13.79 -15.86
C GLU A 73 -3.42 12.94 -14.62
N ILE A 74 -4.46 12.51 -13.89
CA ILE A 74 -4.33 11.58 -12.76
C ILE A 74 -3.72 10.26 -13.23
N LYS A 75 -4.21 9.69 -14.35
CA LYS A 75 -3.68 8.44 -14.91
C LYS A 75 -2.21 8.58 -15.30
N LYS A 76 -1.85 9.70 -15.94
CA LYS A 76 -0.46 9.98 -16.34
C LYS A 76 0.45 10.16 -15.13
N ASP A 77 0.03 10.92 -14.13
CA ASP A 77 0.78 11.13 -12.87
C ASP A 77 0.97 9.81 -12.13
N ALA A 78 -0.10 9.02 -11.97
CA ALA A 78 -0.06 7.70 -11.37
C ALA A 78 0.92 6.76 -12.08
N LEU A 79 0.94 6.78 -13.42
CA LEU A 79 1.86 5.98 -14.22
C LEU A 79 3.32 6.39 -13.98
N ILE A 80 3.62 7.70 -13.97
CA ILE A 80 4.97 8.21 -13.71
C ILE A 80 5.47 7.70 -12.36
N TRP A 81 4.67 7.86 -11.30
CA TRP A 81 5.06 7.42 -9.97
C TRP A 81 5.12 5.91 -9.83
N ALA A 82 4.24 5.16 -10.50
CA ALA A 82 4.31 3.70 -10.55
C ALA A 82 5.61 3.21 -11.21
N VAL A 83 6.04 3.86 -12.31
CA VAL A 83 7.31 3.55 -12.99
C VAL A 83 8.50 3.91 -12.10
N ILE A 84 8.51 5.09 -11.48
CA ILE A 84 9.57 5.51 -10.54
C ILE A 84 9.68 4.48 -9.40
N TYR A 85 8.54 4.09 -8.81
CA TYR A 85 8.50 3.12 -7.72
C TYR A 85 9.02 1.75 -8.18
N ALA A 86 8.64 1.27 -9.36
CA ALA A 86 9.13 0.01 -9.92
C ALA A 86 10.65 0.05 -10.19
N VAL A 87 11.16 1.15 -10.75
CA VAL A 87 12.61 1.32 -10.99
C VAL A 87 13.38 1.35 -9.68
N LEU A 88 12.90 2.09 -8.68
CA LEU A 88 13.50 2.10 -7.34
C LEU A 88 13.46 0.73 -6.67
N LEU A 89 12.39 -0.04 -6.86
CA LEU A 89 12.29 -1.42 -6.37
C LEU A 89 13.34 -2.33 -7.01
N VAL A 90 13.64 -2.15 -8.30
CA VAL A 90 14.73 -2.91 -8.95
C VAL A 90 16.09 -2.47 -8.42
N ILE A 91 16.32 -1.16 -8.27
CA ILE A 91 17.58 -0.61 -7.73
C ILE A 91 17.80 -1.04 -6.28
N SER A 92 16.74 -1.28 -5.50
CA SER A 92 16.85 -1.68 -4.10
C SER A 92 17.55 -3.03 -3.89
N PHE A 93 17.61 -3.87 -4.94
CA PHE A 93 18.36 -5.13 -4.92
C PHE A 93 19.87 -4.96 -5.16
N ILE A 94 20.33 -3.78 -5.59
CA ILE A 94 21.75 -3.53 -5.87
C ILE A 94 22.49 -3.29 -4.53
N PRO A 95 23.53 -4.08 -4.20
CA PRO A 95 24.35 -3.83 -3.02
C PRO A 95 24.96 -2.42 -3.04
N LEU A 96 25.16 -1.80 -1.86
CA LEU A 96 25.68 -0.43 -1.66
C LEU A 96 24.73 0.73 -2.00
N ILE A 97 24.00 0.71 -3.11
CA ILE A 97 23.03 1.80 -3.44
C ILE A 97 21.59 1.45 -3.06
N GLY A 98 21.29 0.17 -2.86
CA GLY A 98 19.94 -0.31 -2.60
C GLY A 98 19.33 0.22 -1.30
N TRP A 99 20.14 0.56 -0.29
CA TRP A 99 19.62 1.17 0.94
C TRP A 99 19.05 2.58 0.71
N LEU A 100 19.66 3.37 -0.19
CA LEU A 100 19.10 4.68 -0.60
C LEU A 100 17.78 4.51 -1.35
N ALA A 101 17.71 3.51 -2.23
CA ALA A 101 16.48 3.18 -2.93
C ALA A 101 15.36 2.73 -1.97
N ASN A 102 15.68 1.91 -0.95
CA ASN A 102 14.72 1.52 0.09
C ASN A 102 14.21 2.73 0.90
N LEU A 103 15.08 3.68 1.26
CA LEU A 103 14.66 4.93 1.91
C LEU A 103 13.74 5.76 1.01
N ALA A 104 14.06 5.86 -0.28
CA ALA A 104 13.21 6.55 -1.25
C ALA A 104 11.84 5.87 -1.42
N LEU A 105 11.81 4.54 -1.54
CA LEU A 105 10.57 3.75 -1.59
C LEU A 105 9.70 3.98 -0.35
N LEU A 106 10.31 3.98 0.83
CA LEU A 106 9.61 4.23 2.09
C LEU A 106 9.04 5.66 2.12
N ALA A 107 9.83 6.66 1.74
CA ALA A 107 9.39 8.05 1.69
C ALA A 107 8.22 8.25 0.71
N ILE A 108 8.29 7.64 -0.47
CA ILE A 108 7.21 7.67 -1.46
C ILE A 108 5.95 6.98 -0.90
N PHE A 109 6.10 5.81 -0.29
CA PHE A 109 4.98 5.09 0.32
C PHE A 109 4.30 5.93 1.41
N VAL A 110 5.07 6.49 2.34
CA VAL A 110 4.55 7.34 3.43
C VAL A 110 3.87 8.59 2.87
N TYR A 111 4.46 9.22 1.85
CA TYR A 111 3.88 10.41 1.20
C TYR A 111 2.53 10.11 0.54
N TYR A 112 2.43 9.04 -0.24
CA TYR A 112 1.19 8.68 -0.91
C TYR A 112 0.13 8.15 0.05
N LEU A 113 0.54 7.51 1.15
CA LEU A 113 -0.36 7.09 2.22
C LEU A 113 -0.95 8.31 2.92
N TYR A 114 -0.10 9.31 3.21
CA TYR A 114 -0.55 10.62 3.71
C TYR A 114 -1.56 11.25 2.76
N ARG A 115 -1.28 11.28 1.46
CA ARG A 115 -2.19 11.88 0.46
C ARG A 115 -3.52 11.15 0.38
N LEU A 116 -3.52 9.82 0.39
CA LEU A 116 -4.74 9.02 0.42
C LEU A 116 -5.59 9.37 1.65
N PHE A 117 -4.98 9.40 2.84
CA PHE A 117 -5.71 9.81 4.06
C PHE A 117 -6.18 11.25 3.99
N TYR A 118 -5.36 12.18 3.48
CA TYR A 118 -5.74 13.59 3.32
C TYR A 118 -6.94 13.75 2.41
N ARG A 119 -7.03 12.98 1.32
CA ARG A 119 -8.20 13.01 0.43
C ARG A 119 -9.45 12.42 1.08
N TRP A 120 -9.32 11.47 1.99
CA TRP A 120 -10.46 10.95 2.77
C TRP A 120 -10.86 11.86 3.94
N THR A 121 -9.93 12.56 4.58
CA THR A 121 -10.20 13.36 5.78
C THR A 121 -10.45 14.84 5.50
N GLY A 122 -9.86 15.38 4.43
CA GLY A 122 -9.83 16.81 4.11
C GLY A 122 -8.93 17.65 5.01
N GLU A 123 -8.28 17.03 6.01
CA GLU A 123 -7.55 17.73 7.06
C GLU A 123 -6.15 17.14 7.23
N SER A 124 -5.13 18.00 7.09
CA SER A 124 -3.72 17.61 7.10
C SER A 124 -3.28 17.01 8.44
N GLY A 125 -3.68 17.60 9.56
CA GLY A 125 -3.35 17.12 10.91
C GLY A 125 -3.88 15.70 11.17
N LYS A 126 -5.15 15.44 10.80
CA LYS A 126 -5.76 14.11 10.90
C LYS A 126 -5.08 13.10 9.96
N ALA A 127 -4.74 13.50 8.74
CA ALA A 127 -4.06 12.62 7.80
C ALA A 127 -2.67 12.18 8.30
N VAL A 128 -1.89 13.09 8.88
CA VAL A 128 -0.59 12.75 9.50
C VAL A 128 -0.79 11.78 10.66
N LEU A 129 -1.75 12.05 11.55
CA LEU A 129 -2.06 11.14 12.65
C LEU A 129 -2.42 9.73 12.14
N PHE A 130 -3.18 9.63 11.06
CA PHE A 130 -3.60 8.35 10.49
C PHE A 130 -2.46 7.58 9.83
N VAL A 131 -1.50 8.27 9.21
CA VAL A 131 -0.24 7.65 8.78
C VAL A 131 0.52 7.09 9.97
N ILE A 132 0.71 7.89 11.02
CA ILE A 132 1.42 7.47 12.23
C ILE A 132 0.75 6.24 12.84
N LEU A 133 -0.57 6.26 13.04
CA LEU A 133 -1.34 5.12 13.55
C LEU A 133 -1.18 3.89 12.66
N SER A 134 -1.20 4.06 11.34
CA SER A 134 -0.99 2.95 10.40
C SER A 134 0.40 2.34 10.52
N LEU A 135 1.45 3.14 10.72
CA LEU A 135 2.81 2.63 10.88
C LEU A 135 3.01 1.90 12.21
N ILE A 136 2.56 2.48 13.33
CA ILE A 136 2.74 1.88 14.66
C ILE A 136 1.90 0.61 14.82
N THR A 137 0.74 0.53 14.17
CA THR A 137 -0.14 -0.66 14.17
C THR A 137 0.15 -1.64 13.04
N LEU A 138 1.26 -1.48 12.30
CA LEU A 138 1.65 -2.35 11.18
C LEU A 138 0.54 -2.53 10.12
N GLY A 139 -0.19 -1.45 9.82
CA GLY A 139 -1.21 -1.39 8.79
C GLY A 139 -2.64 -1.69 9.27
N ILE A 140 -2.84 -2.18 10.50
CA ILE A 140 -4.19 -2.51 11.02
C ILE A 140 -5.12 -1.29 10.97
N PHE A 141 -4.64 -0.11 11.38
CA PHE A 141 -5.42 1.12 11.30
C PHE A 141 -5.85 1.44 9.85
N PHE A 142 -4.93 1.33 8.89
CA PHE A 142 -5.22 1.54 7.48
C PHE A 142 -6.29 0.59 6.98
N TYR A 143 -6.24 -0.69 7.36
CA TYR A 143 -7.25 -1.67 6.95
C TYR A 143 -8.64 -1.33 7.48
N ILE A 144 -8.76 -1.02 8.77
CA ILE A 144 -10.05 -0.68 9.38
C ILE A 144 -10.60 0.62 8.77
N TYR A 145 -9.80 1.68 8.77
CA TYR A 145 -10.23 2.99 8.28
C TYR A 145 -10.53 2.96 6.77
N GLY A 146 -9.66 2.32 5.99
CA GLY A 146 -9.84 2.16 4.55
C GLY A 146 -11.10 1.37 4.22
N LEU A 147 -11.44 0.31 4.96
CA LEU A 147 -12.68 -0.45 4.74
C LEU A 147 -13.94 0.40 4.98
N ILE A 148 -13.89 1.30 5.98
CA ILE A 148 -14.95 2.27 6.26
C ILE A 148 -15.06 3.29 5.11
N LYS A 149 -13.93 3.87 4.67
CA LYS A 149 -13.90 4.99 3.71
C LYS A 149 -13.89 4.62 2.22
N LYS A 150 -13.62 3.36 1.86
CA LYS A 150 -13.46 2.93 0.45
C LYS A 150 -14.62 3.31 -0.48
N SER A 151 -15.82 3.49 0.05
CA SER A 151 -17.02 3.80 -0.74
C SER A 151 -17.44 5.26 -0.63
N GLU A 152 -16.72 6.07 0.12
CA GLU A 152 -16.95 7.50 0.26
C GLU A 152 -16.17 8.30 -0.80
N LYS A 153 -16.74 9.44 -1.18
CA LYS A 153 -16.07 10.36 -2.10
C LYS A 153 -14.90 11.06 -1.38
N PHE A 154 -13.82 11.29 -2.10
CA PHE A 154 -12.75 12.15 -1.62
C PHE A 154 -13.29 13.56 -1.37
N VAL A 155 -12.85 14.14 -0.26
CA VAL A 155 -13.28 15.46 0.22
C VAL A 155 -12.21 16.53 0.00
N ALA A 156 -11.03 16.14 -0.49
CA ALA A 156 -9.93 17.05 -0.83
C ALA A 156 -9.18 16.60 -2.09
N GLU A 157 -8.45 17.55 -2.68
CA GLU A 157 -7.61 17.41 -3.89
C GLU A 157 -6.15 17.08 -3.54
#